data_AF-A0A3M1Q1C3-F1
#
_entry.id   AF-A0A3M1Q1C3-F1
#
_cell.length_a   1.000
_cell.length_b   1.000
_cell.length_c   1.000
_cell.angle_alpha   90.00
_cell.angle_beta   90.00
_cell.angle_gamma   90.00
#
_symmetry.space_group_name_H-M   'P 1'
#
loop_
_entity.id
_entity.type
_entity.pdbx_description
1 polymer ?
#
loop_
_entity_poly.entity_id
_entity_poly.type
_entity_poly.pdbx_seq_one_letter_code
_entity_poly.pdbx_strand_id
1 'polypeptide(L)'
;MVRRAPARYASTTMSSDSGFPDQPPLVERLLAALDRVATAQRVGRAGRAARHGLSRLQADLLLLIDTRADEQPRIGDLAAWLGLTRPTVSEAVGALERKGLVERAADPADRRAVTVRCTSRGAALVADLGTDVDLRDAVESAIPEDDRGRLLGLLLRLIRELQERGQIPVTRMCVSCRFFEPWSHDDAHRPHHCALVDTALGDADLRVECPDWEPAEDARRAVRWLAGRASRR
;
A
#
# COMPACT_ATOMS: atom_id res chain seq x y z
N MET A 1 35.71 -18.60 27.30
CA MET A 1 34.81 -19.57 26.62
C MET A 1 33.41 -19.00 26.77
N VAL A 2 32.79 -18.39 25.76
CA VAL A 2 32.16 -19.05 24.59
C VAL A 2 32.37 -18.16 23.35
N ARG A 3 33.04 -18.71 22.33
CA ARG A 3 33.18 -18.11 21.00
C ARG A 3 31.88 -18.37 20.22
N ARG A 4 31.19 -17.32 19.78
CA ARG A 4 30.11 -17.42 18.77
C ARG A 4 30.76 -17.52 17.38
N ALA A 5 30.46 -18.60 16.67
CA ALA A 5 30.87 -18.84 15.30
C ALA A 5 30.11 -17.90 14.33
N PRO A 6 30.73 -17.42 13.24
CA PRO A 6 30.01 -16.70 12.20
C PRO A 6 29.22 -17.70 11.33
N ALA A 7 27.96 -17.35 11.05
CA ALA A 7 27.11 -18.07 10.12
C ALA A 7 27.72 -17.99 8.71
N ARG A 8 27.91 -19.16 8.10
CA ARG A 8 28.43 -19.36 6.76
C ARG A 8 27.40 -18.84 5.75
N TYR A 9 27.73 -17.78 5.01
CA TYR A 9 27.05 -17.50 3.75
C TYR A 9 27.56 -18.50 2.71
N ALA A 10 26.70 -19.44 2.33
CA ALA A 10 26.97 -20.35 1.22
C ALA A 10 26.95 -19.55 -0.09
N SER A 11 28.13 -19.37 -0.67
CA SER A 11 28.33 -18.80 -2.01
C SER A 11 27.65 -19.69 -3.05
N THR A 12 26.47 -19.28 -3.51
CA THR A 12 25.90 -19.80 -4.74
C THR A 12 26.33 -18.88 -5.86
N THR A 13 27.03 -19.45 -6.84
CA THR A 13 27.61 -18.81 -8.01
C THR A 13 26.60 -17.95 -8.77
N MET A 14 26.84 -16.64 -8.80
CA MET A 14 26.10 -15.67 -9.60
C MET A 14 26.86 -15.44 -10.91
N SER A 15 26.32 -15.97 -12.01
CA SER A 15 26.72 -15.54 -13.35
C SER A 15 26.27 -14.09 -13.54
N SER A 16 27.25 -13.19 -13.54
CA SER A 16 27.13 -11.77 -13.83
C SER A 16 26.99 -11.54 -15.33
N ASP A 17 25.77 -11.32 -15.81
CA ASP A 17 25.52 -10.92 -17.20
C ASP A 17 25.16 -9.43 -17.29
N SER A 18 25.96 -8.59 -16.64
CA SER A 18 25.89 -7.13 -16.74
C SER A 18 27.30 -6.56 -16.74
N GLY A 19 27.69 -5.89 -17.83
CA GLY A 19 29.04 -5.39 -18.13
C GLY A 19 29.59 -4.27 -17.25
N PHE A 20 29.26 -4.23 -15.96
CA PHE A 20 29.88 -3.34 -14.96
C PHE A 20 30.39 -4.18 -13.78
N PRO A 21 31.72 -4.22 -13.54
CA PRO A 21 32.33 -5.20 -12.64
C PRO A 21 31.98 -5.05 -11.14
N ASP A 22 31.44 -3.91 -10.71
CA ASP A 22 31.22 -3.60 -9.29
C ASP A 22 29.75 -3.30 -8.91
N GLN A 23 28.79 -3.65 -9.77
CA GLN A 23 27.38 -3.39 -9.43
C GLN A 23 26.83 -4.40 -8.43
N PRO A 24 26.09 -3.95 -7.39
CA PRO A 24 25.34 -4.87 -6.56
C PRO A 24 24.36 -5.70 -7.40
N PRO A 25 24.02 -6.93 -6.98
CA PRO A 25 22.92 -7.72 -7.52
C PRO A 25 21.68 -6.89 -7.90
N LEU A 26 21.01 -7.25 -9.00
CA LEU A 26 19.84 -6.53 -9.50
C LEU A 26 18.77 -6.33 -8.42
N VAL A 27 18.51 -7.33 -7.58
CA VAL A 27 17.54 -7.25 -6.48
C VAL A 27 17.92 -6.16 -5.48
N GLU A 28 19.20 -6.04 -5.11
CA GLU A 28 19.66 -5.01 -4.17
C GLU A 28 19.56 -3.62 -4.79
N ARG A 29 19.83 -3.49 -6.09
CA ARG A 29 19.62 -2.24 -6.83
C ARG A 29 18.14 -1.86 -6.91
N LEU A 30 17.25 -2.83 -7.10
CA LEU A 30 15.79 -2.61 -7.08
C LEU A 30 15.32 -2.14 -5.70
N LEU A 31 15.76 -2.79 -4.62
CA LEU A 31 15.46 -2.37 -3.25
C LEU A 31 15.95 -0.95 -2.98
N ALA A 32 17.17 -0.63 -3.41
CA ALA A 32 17.75 0.70 -3.26
C ALA A 32 17.03 1.77 -4.10
N ALA A 33 16.45 1.40 -5.25
CA ALA A 33 15.61 2.29 -6.06
C ALA A 33 14.24 2.54 -5.39
N LEU A 34 13.60 1.49 -4.89
CA LEU A 34 12.34 1.58 -4.15
C LEU A 34 12.48 2.48 -2.91
N ASP A 35 13.57 2.36 -2.16
CA ASP A 35 13.80 3.22 -0.99
C ASP A 35 14.00 4.70 -1.37
N ARG A 36 14.65 4.99 -2.51
CA ARG A 36 14.79 6.37 -3.02
C ARG A 36 13.44 6.97 -3.39
N VAL A 37 12.58 6.23 -4.08
CA VAL A 37 11.21 6.67 -4.41
C VAL A 37 10.40 6.87 -3.13
N ALA A 38 10.46 5.92 -2.19
CA ALA A 38 9.78 6.04 -0.91
C ALA A 38 10.29 7.24 -0.08
N THR A 39 11.58 7.56 -0.17
CA THR A 39 12.16 8.76 0.46
C THR A 39 11.62 10.04 -0.15
N ALA A 40 11.58 10.14 -1.49
CA ALA A 40 11.01 11.29 -2.18
C ALA A 40 9.54 11.53 -1.78
N GLN A 41 8.74 10.47 -1.76
CA GLN A 41 7.34 10.51 -1.29
C GLN A 41 7.22 11.01 0.15
N ARG A 42 8.06 10.50 1.06
CA ARG A 42 8.05 10.90 2.48
C ARG A 42 8.40 12.39 2.64
N VAL A 43 9.40 12.87 1.91
CA VAL A 43 9.81 14.29 1.95
C VAL A 43 8.71 15.19 1.37
N GLY A 44 8.15 14.83 0.21
CA GLY A 44 7.06 15.59 -0.41
C GLY A 44 5.84 15.69 0.51
N ARG A 45 5.41 14.56 1.09
CA ARG A 45 4.29 14.53 2.05
C ARG A 45 4.59 15.34 3.31
N ALA A 46 5.79 15.23 3.87
CA ALA A 46 6.17 16.01 5.05
C ALA A 46 6.17 17.51 4.76
N GLY A 47 6.65 17.94 3.58
CA GLY A 47 6.60 19.34 3.14
C GLY A 47 5.17 19.86 3.03
N ARG A 48 4.27 19.10 2.42
CA ARG A 48 2.83 19.44 2.32
C ARG A 48 2.16 19.49 3.68
N ALA A 49 2.40 18.49 4.54
CA ALA A 49 1.91 18.46 5.91
C ALA A 49 2.33 19.70 6.71
N ALA A 50 3.60 20.10 6.61
CA ALA A 50 4.15 21.24 7.32
C ALA A 50 3.49 22.57 6.93
N ARG A 51 3.09 22.75 5.66
CA ARG A 51 2.33 23.94 5.19
C ARG A 51 1.00 24.11 5.91
N HIS A 52 0.42 23.02 6.42
CA HIS A 52 -0.81 23.00 7.20
C HIS A 52 -0.57 22.84 8.70
N GLY A 53 0.67 23.03 9.14
CA GLY A 53 1.09 22.87 10.53
C GLY A 53 0.92 21.45 11.06
N LEU A 54 0.84 20.44 10.19
CA LEU A 54 0.70 19.03 10.56
C LEU A 54 2.06 18.37 10.74
N SER A 55 2.16 17.49 11.74
CA SER A 55 3.25 16.52 11.77
C SER A 55 3.02 15.44 10.71
N ARG A 56 4.08 14.70 10.35
CA ARG A 56 3.95 13.55 9.43
C ARG A 56 2.89 12.56 9.90
N LEU A 57 2.92 12.18 11.19
CA LEU A 57 1.95 11.24 11.75
C LEU A 57 0.51 11.76 11.64
N GLN A 58 0.29 13.06 11.85
CA GLN A 58 -1.03 13.68 11.72
C GLN A 58 -1.53 13.61 10.27
N ALA A 59 -0.65 13.86 9.30
CA ALA A 59 -1.01 13.75 7.88
C ALA A 59 -1.30 12.29 7.47
N ASP A 60 -0.44 11.34 7.88
CA ASP A 60 -0.63 9.92 7.61
C ASP A 60 -1.94 9.39 8.24
N LEU A 61 -2.28 9.83 9.47
CA LEU A 61 -3.56 9.50 10.12
C LEU A 61 -4.76 10.11 9.41
N LEU A 62 -4.68 11.38 9.01
CA LEU A 62 -5.79 12.06 8.34
C LEU A 62 -6.12 11.39 6.99
N LEU A 63 -5.09 11.03 6.22
CA LEU A 63 -5.23 10.25 4.99
C LEU A 63 -5.87 8.89 5.28
N LEU A 64 -5.39 8.16 6.28
CA LEU A 64 -5.90 6.84 6.61
C LEU A 64 -7.37 6.85 7.07
N ILE A 65 -7.76 7.84 7.87
CA ILE A 65 -9.15 8.01 8.34
C ILE A 65 -10.08 8.28 7.17
N ASP A 66 -9.66 9.09 6.20
CA ASP A 66 -10.44 9.42 5.01
C ASP A 66 -10.57 8.23 4.06
N THR A 67 -9.46 7.55 3.75
CA THR A 67 -9.45 6.37 2.87
C THR A 67 -10.32 5.22 3.40
N ARG A 68 -10.51 5.12 4.72
CA ARG A 68 -11.26 4.04 5.38
C ARG A 68 -12.48 4.57 6.14
N ALA A 69 -13.06 5.67 5.69
CA ALA A 69 -14.15 6.34 6.39
C ALA A 69 -15.39 5.44 6.57
N ASP A 70 -15.64 4.51 5.64
CA ASP A 70 -16.74 3.56 5.67
C ASP A 70 -16.60 2.48 6.76
N GLU A 71 -15.37 2.21 7.24
CA GLU A 71 -15.12 1.29 8.36
C GLU A 71 -15.34 1.93 9.73
N GLN A 72 -15.56 3.26 9.77
CA GLN A 72 -15.70 4.02 11.01
C GLN A 72 -14.57 3.68 12.01
N PRO A 73 -13.30 3.91 11.63
CA PRO A 73 -12.16 3.34 12.33
C PRO A 73 -12.07 3.81 13.78
N ARG A 74 -11.79 2.87 14.69
CA ARG A 74 -11.52 3.18 16.10
C ARG A 74 -10.03 3.47 16.27
N ILE A 75 -9.68 4.09 17.40
CA ILE A 75 -8.26 4.34 17.76
C ILE A 75 -7.42 3.05 17.75
N GLY A 76 -8.02 1.93 18.16
CA GLY A 76 -7.36 0.62 18.14
C GLY A 76 -7.03 0.13 16.74
N ASP A 77 -7.91 0.39 15.77
CA ASP A 77 -7.75 -0.04 14.38
C ASP A 77 -6.67 0.81 13.70
N LEU A 78 -6.74 2.14 13.87
CA LEU A 78 -5.73 3.08 13.38
C LEU A 78 -4.33 2.76 13.91
N ALA A 79 -4.23 2.37 15.18
CA ALA A 79 -2.98 1.93 15.80
C ALA A 79 -2.44 0.64 15.17
N ALA A 80 -3.31 -0.35 14.93
CA ALA A 80 -2.93 -1.60 14.28
C ALA A 80 -2.45 -1.38 12.84
N TRP A 81 -3.18 -0.57 12.06
CA TRP A 81 -2.84 -0.29 10.66
C TRP A 81 -1.55 0.49 10.49
N LEU A 82 -1.23 1.41 11.41
CA LEU A 82 0.02 2.18 11.37
C LEU A 82 1.19 1.50 12.10
N GLY A 83 0.96 0.36 12.78
CA GLY A 83 1.98 -0.28 13.61
C GLY A 83 2.42 0.58 14.80
N LEU A 84 1.51 1.37 15.36
CA LEU A 84 1.77 2.31 16.47
C LEU A 84 1.01 1.92 17.73
N THR A 85 1.38 2.52 18.87
CA THR A 85 0.64 2.30 20.12
C THR A 85 -0.65 3.11 20.15
N ARG A 86 -1.69 2.59 20.84
CA ARG A 86 -2.96 3.31 21.04
C ARG A 86 -2.77 4.70 21.67
N PRO A 87 -1.92 4.90 22.71
CA PRO A 87 -1.66 6.23 23.25
C PRO A 87 -1.11 7.21 22.20
N THR A 88 -0.12 6.79 21.40
CA THR A 88 0.47 7.62 20.34
C THR A 88 -0.57 8.07 19.32
N VAL A 89 -1.43 7.14 18.88
CA VAL A 89 -2.51 7.46 17.93
C VAL A 89 -3.57 8.36 18.58
N SER A 90 -3.97 8.08 19.83
CA SER A 90 -4.96 8.89 20.55
C SER A 90 -4.50 10.35 20.70
N GLU A 91 -3.23 10.57 21.02
CA GLU A 91 -2.63 11.90 21.12
C GLU A 91 -2.66 12.63 19.76
N ALA A 92 -2.23 11.95 18.69
CA ALA A 92 -2.21 12.52 17.35
C ALA A 92 -3.62 12.84 16.83
N VAL A 93 -4.60 11.97 17.06
CA VAL A 93 -6.02 12.23 16.76
C VAL A 93 -6.55 13.40 17.59
N GLY A 94 -6.18 13.51 18.86
CA GLY A 94 -6.56 14.66 19.70
C GLY A 94 -5.99 15.98 19.16
N ALA A 95 -4.79 15.95 18.60
CA ALA A 95 -4.21 17.12 17.95
C ALA A 95 -4.94 17.47 16.64
N LEU A 96 -5.33 16.48 15.82
CA LEU A 96 -6.16 16.70 14.63
C LEU A 96 -7.55 17.25 14.98
N GLU A 97 -8.15 16.77 16.06
CA GLU A 97 -9.46 17.23 16.55
C GLU A 97 -9.39 18.69 17.01
N ARG A 98 -8.36 19.07 17.77
CA ARG A 98 -8.10 20.48 18.14
C ARG A 98 -7.90 21.39 16.93
N LYS A 99 -7.43 20.84 15.81
CA LYS A 99 -7.29 21.55 14.52
C LYS A 99 -8.59 21.59 13.71
N GLY A 100 -9.65 20.94 14.19
CA GLY A 100 -10.94 20.85 13.50
C GLY A 100 -10.92 19.98 12.24
N LEU A 101 -9.97 19.05 12.13
CA LEU A 101 -9.79 18.20 10.94
C LEU A 101 -10.46 16.84 11.09
N VAL A 102 -10.61 16.36 12.32
CA VAL A 102 -11.33 15.13 12.65
C VAL A 102 -12.27 15.39 13.80
N GLU A 103 -13.23 14.48 13.98
CA GLU A 103 -14.13 14.45 15.13
C GLU A 103 -14.27 13.01 15.62
N ARG A 104 -14.44 12.87 16.93
CA ARG A 104 -14.74 11.60 17.57
C ARG A 104 -16.25 11.44 17.71
N ALA A 105 -16.76 10.27 17.32
CA ALA A 105 -18.16 9.89 17.50
C ALA A 105 -18.25 8.64 18.37
N ALA A 106 -19.33 8.54 19.14
CA ALA A 106 -19.68 7.27 19.77
C ALA A 106 -20.07 6.27 18.67
N ASP A 107 -19.56 5.05 18.77
CA ASP A 107 -19.90 3.99 17.83
C ASP A 107 -21.41 3.66 17.95
N PRO A 108 -22.17 3.66 16.84
CA PRO A 108 -23.61 3.36 16.86
C PRO A 108 -23.94 1.95 17.39
N ALA A 109 -23.03 0.98 17.23
CA ALA A 109 -23.20 -0.41 17.63
C ALA A 109 -22.65 -0.70 19.05
N ASP A 110 -21.69 0.11 19.53
CA ASP A 110 -21.12 -0.03 20.87
C ASP A 110 -20.79 1.35 21.47
N ARG A 111 -21.65 1.86 22.36
CA ARG A 111 -21.44 3.16 23.02
C ARG A 111 -20.14 3.27 23.83
N ARG A 112 -19.42 2.16 24.08
CA ARG A 112 -18.10 2.16 24.72
C ARG A 112 -16.94 2.34 23.73
N ALA A 113 -17.20 2.15 22.44
CA ALA A 113 -16.25 2.38 21.37
C ALA A 113 -16.36 3.80 20.82
N VAL A 114 -15.22 4.39 20.49
CA VAL A 114 -15.11 5.73 19.92
C VAL A 114 -14.50 5.59 18.52
N THR A 115 -15.27 6.01 17.52
CA THR A 115 -14.85 6.05 16.12
C THR A 115 -14.32 7.45 15.79
N VAL A 116 -13.48 7.52 14.76
CA VAL A 116 -12.89 8.78 14.30
C VAL A 116 -13.28 8.99 12.85
N ARG A 117 -13.73 10.19 12.50
CA ARG A 117 -14.06 10.57 11.13
C ARG A 117 -13.47 11.93 10.78
N CYS A 118 -13.17 12.15 9.51
CA CYS A 118 -12.79 13.46 8.99
C CYS A 118 -13.99 14.42 9.09
N THR A 119 -13.71 15.67 9.44
CA THR A 119 -14.66 16.77 9.20
C THR A 119 -14.63 17.13 7.72
N SER A 120 -15.58 17.94 7.23
CA SER A 120 -15.54 18.46 5.86
C SER A 120 -14.23 19.21 5.56
N ARG A 121 -13.67 19.90 6.56
CA ARG A 121 -12.37 20.57 6.46
C ARG A 121 -11.22 19.57 6.39
N GLY A 122 -11.28 18.49 7.16
CA GLY A 122 -10.31 17.39 7.11
C GLY A 122 -10.28 16.71 5.73
N ALA A 123 -11.45 16.35 5.20
CA ALA A 123 -11.59 15.73 3.90
C ALA A 123 -11.09 16.64 2.77
N ALA A 124 -11.40 17.94 2.82
CA ALA A 124 -10.86 18.90 1.85
C ALA A 124 -9.32 18.99 1.92
N LEU A 125 -8.73 18.90 3.11
CA LEU A 125 -7.28 18.91 3.29
C LEU A 125 -6.62 17.61 2.79
N VAL A 126 -7.32 16.47 2.89
CA VAL A 126 -6.83 15.19 2.36
C VAL A 126 -6.58 15.26 0.86
N ALA A 127 -7.40 15.97 0.09
CA ALA A 127 -7.17 16.14 -1.34
C ALA A 127 -5.80 16.79 -1.65
N ASP A 128 -5.37 17.74 -0.82
CA ASP A 128 -4.05 18.40 -0.95
C ASP A 128 -2.90 17.53 -0.42
N LEU A 129 -3.12 16.79 0.68
CA LEU A 129 -2.13 15.88 1.24
C LEU A 129 -1.95 14.58 0.43
N GLY A 130 -3.00 14.15 -0.28
CA GLY A 130 -3.02 12.90 -1.05
C GLY A 130 -2.41 13.07 -2.43
N THR A 131 -2.46 14.28 -3.00
CA THR A 131 -1.92 14.55 -4.33
C THR A 131 -0.44 14.88 -4.24
N ASP A 132 0.42 13.90 -4.51
CA ASP A 132 1.85 14.15 -4.72
C ASP A 132 2.09 14.59 -6.17
N VAL A 133 1.77 15.85 -6.48
CA VAL A 133 1.84 16.40 -7.85
C VAL A 133 3.22 16.16 -8.46
N ASP A 134 4.29 16.43 -7.71
CA ASP A 134 5.66 16.26 -8.20
C ASP A 134 5.96 14.80 -8.58
N LEU A 135 5.52 13.83 -7.78
CA LEU A 135 5.72 12.41 -8.09
C LEU A 135 4.80 11.95 -9.22
N ARG A 136 3.55 12.42 -9.27
CA ARG A 136 2.64 12.15 -10.39
C ARG A 136 3.27 12.59 -11.69
N ASP A 137 3.73 13.84 -11.76
CA ASP A 137 4.36 14.42 -12.94
C ASP A 137 5.65 13.68 -13.32
N ALA A 138 6.44 13.26 -12.32
CA ALA A 138 7.63 12.45 -12.55
C ALA A 138 7.30 11.07 -13.14
N VAL A 139 6.26 10.39 -12.63
CA VAL A 139 5.78 9.11 -13.19
C VAL A 139 5.26 9.32 -14.60
N GLU A 140 4.47 10.36 -14.83
CA GLU A 140 3.87 10.63 -16.13
C GLU A 140 4.92 10.97 -17.20
N SER A 141 5.93 11.75 -16.84
CA SER A 141 7.00 12.14 -17.76
C SER A 141 8.03 11.04 -18.00
N ALA A 142 8.36 10.23 -16.99
CA ALA A 142 9.44 9.24 -17.09
C ALA A 142 8.96 7.85 -17.54
N ILE A 143 7.69 7.51 -17.34
CA ILE A 143 7.17 6.16 -17.56
C ILE A 143 6.06 6.20 -18.63
N PRO A 144 6.25 5.56 -19.80
CA PRO A 144 5.22 5.41 -20.82
C PRO A 144 3.96 4.72 -20.28
N GLU A 145 2.79 5.06 -20.82
CA GLU A 145 1.50 4.56 -20.34
C GLU A 145 1.42 3.03 -20.28
N ASP A 146 1.90 2.34 -21.31
CA ASP A 146 1.97 0.87 -21.37
C ASP A 146 2.83 0.26 -20.25
N ASP A 147 3.88 0.96 -19.82
CA ASP A 147 4.77 0.52 -18.75
C ASP A 147 4.23 0.85 -17.35
N ARG A 148 3.37 1.87 -17.22
CA ARG A 148 2.72 2.21 -15.94
C ARG A 148 1.85 1.06 -15.43
N GLY A 149 1.05 0.47 -16.32
CA GLY A 149 0.23 -0.71 -16.00
C GLY A 149 1.09 -1.88 -15.53
N ARG A 150 2.17 -2.19 -16.26
CA ARG A 150 3.10 -3.26 -15.90
C ARG A 150 3.79 -3.01 -14.55
N LEU A 151 4.23 -1.77 -14.31
CA LEU A 151 4.83 -1.39 -13.03
C LEU A 151 3.82 -1.56 -11.88
N LEU A 152 2.57 -1.14 -12.06
CA LEU A 152 1.50 -1.33 -11.08
C LEU A 152 1.30 -2.83 -10.77
N GLY A 153 1.19 -3.67 -11.80
CA GLY A 153 1.06 -5.12 -11.64
C GLY A 153 2.23 -5.75 -10.85
N LEU A 154 3.47 -5.33 -11.13
CA LEU A 154 4.67 -5.79 -10.41
C LEU A 154 4.68 -5.33 -8.94
N LEU A 155 4.33 -4.08 -8.68
CA LEU A 155 4.23 -3.55 -7.31
C LEU A 155 3.15 -4.28 -6.52
N LEU A 156 1.99 -4.55 -7.12
CA LEU A 156 0.90 -5.30 -6.47
C LEU A 156 1.27 -6.76 -6.17
N ARG A 157 2.08 -7.41 -6.99
CA ARG A 157 2.67 -8.72 -6.67
C ARG A 157 3.59 -8.64 -5.46
N LEU A 158 4.48 -7.66 -5.43
CA LEU A 158 5.39 -7.47 -4.30
C LEU A 158 4.62 -7.20 -3.01
N ILE A 159 3.62 -6.32 -3.04
CA ILE A 159 2.75 -6.02 -1.89
C ILE A 159 2.05 -7.30 -1.42
N ARG A 160 1.49 -8.09 -2.35
CA ARG A 160 0.80 -9.35 -1.99
C ARG A 160 1.75 -10.35 -1.33
N GLU A 161 2.97 -10.51 -1.84
CA GLU A 161 3.99 -11.37 -1.22
C GLU A 161 4.33 -10.93 0.21
N LEU A 162 4.49 -9.61 0.44
CA LEU A 162 4.76 -9.07 1.78
C LEU A 162 3.56 -9.29 2.73
N GLN A 163 2.33 -9.21 2.22
CA GLN A 163 1.10 -9.50 2.98
C GLN A 163 1.01 -10.98 3.38
N GLU A 164 1.29 -11.90 2.46
CA GLU A 164 1.30 -13.35 2.75
C GLU A 164 2.36 -13.72 3.79
N ARG A 165 3.47 -12.96 3.83
CA ARG A 165 4.51 -13.09 4.87
C ARG A 165 4.15 -12.41 6.19
N GLY A 166 2.98 -11.78 6.29
CA GLY A 166 2.54 -11.04 7.48
C GLY A 166 3.38 -9.80 7.80
N GLN A 167 4.13 -9.28 6.84
CA GLN A 167 5.01 -8.11 7.04
C GLN A 167 4.25 -6.79 6.96
N ILE A 168 3.14 -6.77 6.23
CA ILE A 168 2.23 -5.63 6.10
C ILE A 168 0.77 -6.11 6.14
N PRO A 169 -0.18 -5.29 6.60
CA PRO A 169 -1.59 -5.69 6.64
C PRO A 169 -2.19 -5.83 5.24
N VAL A 170 -3.24 -6.67 5.15
CA VAL A 170 -4.04 -6.81 3.93
C VAL A 170 -4.87 -5.54 3.72
N THR A 171 -4.77 -4.98 2.52
CA THR A 171 -5.49 -3.77 2.06
C THR A 171 -6.55 -4.13 1.02
N ARG A 172 -7.44 -3.19 0.70
CA ARG A 172 -8.64 -3.38 -0.15
C ARG A 172 -8.32 -3.39 -1.66
N MET A 173 -7.37 -4.22 -2.06
CA MET A 173 -6.90 -4.29 -3.45
C MET A 173 -7.62 -5.39 -4.22
N CYS A 174 -7.66 -5.29 -5.54
CA CYS A 174 -8.14 -6.39 -6.39
C CYS A 174 -7.43 -7.71 -6.05
N VAL A 175 -6.10 -7.68 -5.90
CA VAL A 175 -5.29 -8.89 -5.67
C VAL A 175 -5.50 -9.59 -4.31
N SER A 176 -6.23 -8.96 -3.39
CA SER A 176 -6.64 -9.53 -2.10
C SER A 176 -8.17 -9.75 -1.99
N CYS A 177 -8.92 -9.47 -3.06
CA CYS A 177 -10.37 -9.54 -3.10
C CYS A 177 -10.87 -10.94 -3.46
N ARG A 178 -11.97 -11.39 -2.84
CA ARG A 178 -12.62 -12.67 -3.18
C ARG A 178 -13.12 -12.74 -4.62
N PHE A 179 -13.46 -11.59 -5.22
CA PHE A 179 -14.03 -11.50 -6.57
C PHE A 179 -12.97 -11.45 -7.67
N PHE A 180 -11.69 -11.27 -7.31
CA PHE A 180 -10.62 -11.18 -8.29
C PHE A 180 -10.18 -12.57 -8.74
N GLU A 181 -10.17 -12.75 -10.05
CA GLU A 181 -9.77 -13.99 -10.70
C GLU A 181 -8.53 -13.73 -11.57
N PRO A 182 -7.33 -14.05 -11.08
CA PRO A 182 -6.13 -13.78 -11.83
C PRO A 182 -6.01 -14.72 -13.04
N TRP A 183 -5.63 -14.15 -14.19
CA TRP A 183 -5.32 -14.87 -15.42
C TRP A 183 -6.51 -15.53 -16.10
N SER A 184 -7.76 -15.26 -15.70
CA SER A 184 -9.00 -15.83 -16.28
C SER A 184 -9.12 -15.76 -17.80
N HIS A 185 -8.46 -14.83 -18.48
CA HIS A 185 -8.54 -14.67 -19.93
C HIS A 185 -7.21 -14.92 -20.65
N ASP A 186 -7.31 -15.34 -21.91
CA ASP A 186 -6.17 -15.52 -22.82
C ASP A 186 -5.70 -14.21 -23.47
N ASP A 187 -6.45 -13.12 -23.28
CA ASP A 187 -6.01 -11.77 -23.66
C ASP A 187 -4.81 -11.35 -22.80
N ALA A 188 -3.72 -10.96 -23.44
CA ALA A 188 -2.51 -10.50 -22.75
C ALA A 188 -2.68 -9.12 -22.09
N HIS A 189 -3.57 -8.27 -22.61
CA HIS A 189 -3.80 -6.92 -22.09
C HIS A 189 -4.81 -6.92 -20.95
N ARG A 190 -5.81 -7.81 -20.99
CA ARG A 190 -6.83 -7.94 -19.94
C ARG A 190 -6.95 -9.38 -19.43
N PRO A 191 -5.87 -9.94 -18.84
CA PRO A 191 -5.85 -11.35 -18.48
C PRO A 191 -6.66 -11.67 -17.22
N HIS A 192 -7.07 -10.69 -16.40
CA HIS A 192 -7.77 -10.95 -15.13
C HIS A 192 -9.27 -10.72 -15.25
N HIS A 193 -10.06 -11.17 -14.29
CA HIS A 193 -11.50 -10.91 -14.24
C HIS A 193 -11.93 -10.45 -12.85
N CYS A 194 -12.93 -9.59 -12.78
CA CYS A 194 -13.67 -9.30 -11.55
C CYS A 194 -15.07 -9.91 -11.63
N ALA A 195 -15.32 -10.90 -10.77
CA ALA A 195 -16.60 -11.62 -10.73
C ALA A 195 -17.77 -10.77 -10.21
N LEU A 196 -17.52 -9.66 -9.51
CA LEU A 196 -18.56 -8.79 -8.98
C LEU A 196 -19.21 -7.92 -10.06
N VAL A 197 -18.38 -7.27 -10.88
CA VAL A 197 -18.83 -6.36 -11.96
C VAL A 197 -18.76 -7.02 -13.35
N ASP A 198 -18.43 -8.31 -13.38
CA ASP A 198 -18.30 -9.15 -14.57
C ASP A 198 -17.51 -8.48 -15.71
N THR A 199 -16.24 -8.15 -15.44
CA THR A 199 -15.40 -7.41 -16.39
C THR A 199 -13.97 -7.93 -16.41
N ALA A 200 -13.42 -8.08 -17.62
CA ALA A 200 -12.00 -8.37 -17.82
C ALA A 200 -11.12 -7.18 -17.40
N LEU A 201 -9.97 -7.43 -16.79
CA LEU A 201 -9.09 -6.42 -16.22
C LEU A 201 -7.65 -6.64 -16.70
N GLY A 202 -7.02 -5.56 -17.15
CA GLY A 202 -5.56 -5.46 -17.29
C GLY A 202 -4.89 -5.02 -16.00
N ASP A 203 -3.56 -5.05 -15.96
CA ASP A 203 -2.80 -4.56 -14.79
C ASP A 203 -3.12 -3.08 -14.49
N ALA A 204 -3.37 -2.27 -15.52
CA ALA A 204 -3.78 -0.86 -15.39
C ALA A 204 -5.20 -0.67 -14.82
N ASP A 205 -6.06 -1.68 -14.91
CA ASP A 205 -7.44 -1.63 -14.40
C ASP A 205 -7.51 -2.05 -12.91
N LEU A 206 -6.40 -2.57 -12.34
CA LEU A 206 -6.37 -3.08 -10.98
C LEU A 206 -6.51 -1.95 -9.95
N ARG A 207 -7.47 -2.12 -9.04
CA ARG A 207 -7.70 -1.18 -7.95
C ARG A 207 -6.79 -1.46 -6.77
N VAL A 208 -6.17 -0.40 -6.26
CA VAL A 208 -5.40 -0.39 -5.01
C VAL A 208 -6.26 -0.04 -3.78
N GLU A 209 -7.44 0.53 -4.04
CA GLU A 209 -8.52 0.74 -3.07
C GLU A 209 -9.86 0.51 -3.80
N CYS A 210 -10.59 -0.53 -3.41
CA CYS A 210 -11.90 -0.88 -3.97
C CYS A 210 -12.98 -0.78 -2.88
N PRO A 211 -14.07 -0.02 -3.10
CA PRO A 211 -15.14 0.12 -2.11
C PRO A 211 -15.93 -1.19 -1.94
N ASP A 212 -16.00 -2.02 -2.98
CA ASP A 212 -16.71 -3.30 -2.97
C ASP A 212 -15.79 -4.49 -2.62
N TRP A 213 -14.65 -4.20 -2.00
CA TRP A 213 -13.69 -5.23 -1.62
C TRP A 213 -14.25 -6.13 -0.53
N GLU A 214 -14.11 -7.44 -0.73
CA GLU A 214 -14.33 -8.44 0.30
C GLU A 214 -13.09 -9.33 0.43
N PRO A 215 -12.66 -9.68 1.66
CA PRO A 215 -11.44 -10.45 1.88
C PRO A 215 -11.51 -11.81 1.22
N ALA A 216 -10.47 -12.16 0.46
CA ALA A 216 -10.31 -13.52 -0.04
C ALA A 216 -9.97 -14.48 1.12
N GLU A 217 -10.84 -15.45 1.39
CA GLU A 217 -10.56 -16.53 2.35
C GLU A 217 -9.60 -17.59 1.77
N ASP A 218 -9.46 -17.63 0.45
CA ASP A 218 -8.73 -18.68 -0.27
C ASP A 218 -7.27 -18.29 -0.57
N ALA A 219 -6.33 -18.87 0.18
CA ALA A 219 -4.90 -18.77 -0.07
C ALA A 219 -4.50 -19.17 -1.51
N ARG A 220 -5.27 -20.03 -2.19
CA ARG A 220 -4.99 -20.46 -3.57
C ARG A 220 -5.14 -19.31 -4.58
N ARG A 221 -5.93 -18.26 -4.29
CA ARG A 221 -6.01 -17.07 -5.15
C ARG A 221 -4.71 -16.25 -5.09
N ALA A 222 -4.13 -16.10 -3.90
CA ALA A 222 -2.82 -15.45 -3.72
C ALA A 222 -1.73 -16.19 -4.49
N VAL A 223 -1.70 -17.52 -4.36
CA VAL A 223 -0.74 -18.39 -5.05
C VAL A 223 -0.88 -18.27 -6.58
N ARG A 224 -2.11 -18.28 -7.12
CA ARG A 224 -2.34 -18.12 -8.57
C ARG A 224 -1.89 -16.75 -9.10
N TRP A 225 -2.09 -15.69 -8.33
CA TRP A 225 -1.58 -14.36 -8.69
C TRP A 225 -0.05 -14.32 -8.72
N LEU A 226 0.59 -14.81 -7.65
CA LEU A 226 2.05 -14.79 -7.46
C LEU A 226 2.78 -15.71 -8.44
N ALA A 227 2.20 -16.88 -8.76
CA ALA A 227 2.75 -17.81 -9.74
C ALA A 227 2.74 -17.26 -11.18
N GLY A 228 2.00 -16.18 -11.43
CA GLY A 228 1.94 -15.51 -12.72
C GLY A 228 1.29 -16.34 -13.82
N ARG A 229 1.28 -15.78 -15.04
CA ARG A 229 0.64 -16.39 -16.22
C ARG A 229 1.21 -17.77 -16.61
N ALA A 230 2.45 -18.05 -16.23
CA ALA A 230 3.16 -19.29 -16.55
C ALA A 230 2.62 -20.54 -15.82
N SER A 231 1.82 -20.35 -14.75
CA SER A 231 1.29 -21.43 -13.91
C SER A 231 0.01 -22.11 -14.45
N ARG A 232 -0.45 -21.74 -15.65
CA ARG A 232 -1.64 -22.31 -16.34
C ARG A 232 -1.37 -23.53 -17.22
N ARG A 233 -0.14 -24.07 -17.23
CA ARG A 233 0.20 -25.30 -17.95
C ARG A 233 0.22 -26.49 -17.02
#